data_AF-A0A5N5J2I0-F1
#
_entry.id   AF-A0A5N5J2I0-F1
#
_cell.length_a   1.000
_cell.length_b   1.000
_cell.length_c   1.000
_cell.angle_alpha   90.00
_cell.angle_beta   90.00
_cell.angle_gamma   90.00
#
_symmetry.space_group_name_H-M   'P 1'
#
loop_
_entity.id
_entity.type
_entity.pdbx_description
1 polymer ?
#
loop_
_entity_poly.entity_id
_entity_poly.type
_entity_poly.pdbx_seq_one_letter_code
_entity_poly.pdbx_strand_id
1 'polypeptide(L)'
;MAKKAMETHNLTVKQSYYCLFLSIFVIISFQASFSEAETHYHEFVIQAKPVKRLCRTHSTITVNGLFPGPTLEVRDGDTLVIKAINNARYNVTLHWHGIRQMRNPWADGPDRVTQCPIQPGRSYTYQYTIENQEGTLWWHAHSRWLRATVYGALIIYPKLGSPYPFSMPRREIPVLLGEWWDSNPMDVLRLADFTGAAPNVSDAYTINGQPGDLYRCSKQVGLGLINCTNPNSPRCQGPNGTRFAASINNVSFVLPTRNSLMQAYYQGQPGVFTTDFPPVPPVQFDYTGNVSRGLWQPVKATKLYKLKFGARVQIVYQDTSIISVEDHPMHLHGYHFAVVGSGFGNFNPQTDPAKFNLIDPPYRNTIGNPPGGWVAIRFEADNPGIWMMHCHLDSHLNWGLSMAFLVENGVGKLQSVQPPPLDLPQC
;
A
#
# COMPACT_ATOMS: atom_id res chain seq x y z
N MET A 1 39.06 -47.12 76.75
CA MET A 1 38.69 -45.97 75.89
C MET A 1 38.73 -46.43 74.44
N ALA A 2 37.69 -46.18 73.64
CA ALA A 2 37.71 -46.37 72.19
C ALA A 2 36.86 -45.27 71.54
N LYS A 3 37.44 -44.49 70.62
CA LYS A 3 36.72 -43.43 69.91
C LYS A 3 35.94 -44.01 68.74
N LYS A 4 34.68 -43.62 68.60
CA LYS A 4 33.85 -43.92 67.42
C LYS A 4 34.11 -42.86 66.36
N ALA A 5 34.45 -43.26 65.14
CA ALA A 5 34.46 -42.34 63.99
C ALA A 5 33.01 -42.06 63.53
N MET A 6 32.76 -40.84 63.06
CA MET A 6 31.45 -40.41 62.55
C MET A 6 31.58 -40.06 61.08
N GLU A 7 30.78 -40.70 60.23
CA GLU A 7 30.91 -40.65 58.77
C GLU A 7 30.45 -39.31 58.17
N THR A 8 31.26 -38.77 57.24
CA THR A 8 31.04 -37.46 56.60
C THR A 8 30.38 -37.56 55.22
N HIS A 9 29.48 -38.53 55.01
CA HIS A 9 28.98 -38.88 53.65
C HIS A 9 27.74 -38.14 53.15
N ASN A 10 27.06 -37.31 53.96
CA ASN A 10 25.72 -36.76 53.63
C ASN A 10 25.67 -35.28 53.16
N LEU A 11 26.78 -34.55 53.10
CA LEU A 11 26.78 -33.12 52.73
C LEU A 11 26.96 -32.86 51.22
N THR A 12 27.88 -33.55 50.55
CA THR A 12 28.21 -33.35 49.13
C THR A 12 27.04 -33.65 48.19
N VAL A 13 26.24 -34.68 48.49
CA VAL A 13 25.10 -35.09 47.66
C VAL A 13 24.00 -34.03 47.63
N LYS A 14 23.64 -33.45 48.80
CA LYS A 14 22.64 -32.37 48.86
C LYS A 14 23.07 -31.12 48.09
N GLN A 15 24.35 -30.74 48.19
CA GLN A 15 24.87 -29.55 47.53
C GLN A 15 24.83 -29.68 46.00
N SER A 16 25.09 -30.87 45.47
CA SER A 16 24.96 -31.18 44.03
C SER A 16 23.52 -31.00 43.52
N TYR A 17 22.51 -31.49 44.26
CA TYR A 17 21.11 -31.28 43.88
C TYR A 17 20.70 -29.81 43.92
N TYR A 18 21.14 -29.02 44.90
CA TYR A 18 20.87 -27.58 44.92
C TYR A 18 21.51 -26.85 43.73
N CYS A 19 22.75 -27.16 43.37
CA CYS A 19 23.39 -26.60 42.17
C CYS A 19 22.67 -27.00 40.87
N LEU A 20 22.17 -28.24 40.78
CA LEU A 20 21.39 -28.71 39.63
C LEU A 20 20.02 -28.03 39.54
N PHE A 21 19.33 -27.84 40.67
CA PHE A 21 18.06 -27.10 40.70
C PHE A 21 18.26 -25.62 40.37
N LEU A 22 19.32 -24.98 40.86
CA LEU A 22 19.67 -23.60 40.53
C LEU A 22 20.03 -23.43 39.05
N SER A 23 20.81 -24.35 38.46
CA SER A 23 21.14 -24.27 37.03
C SER A 23 19.92 -24.53 36.15
N ILE A 24 19.04 -25.47 36.52
CA ILE A 24 17.75 -25.67 35.85
C ILE A 24 16.86 -24.42 35.98
N PHE A 25 16.76 -23.81 37.16
CA PHE A 25 15.98 -22.57 37.34
C PHE A 25 16.54 -21.41 36.51
N VAL A 26 17.87 -21.26 36.45
CA VAL A 26 18.55 -20.25 35.62
C VAL A 26 18.32 -20.53 34.14
N ILE A 27 18.38 -21.78 33.67
CA ILE A 27 18.11 -22.15 32.28
C ILE A 27 16.64 -21.87 31.92
N ILE A 28 15.69 -22.21 32.79
CA ILE A 28 14.26 -21.95 32.58
C ILE A 28 13.97 -20.45 32.56
N SER A 29 14.59 -19.64 33.44
CA SER A 29 14.42 -18.18 33.42
C SER A 29 15.17 -17.51 32.26
N PHE A 30 16.25 -18.10 31.76
CA PHE A 30 16.89 -17.67 30.51
C PHE A 30 16.00 -17.97 29.30
N GLN A 31 15.34 -19.14 29.26
CA GLN A 31 14.38 -19.48 28.21
C GLN A 31 13.12 -18.60 28.25
N ALA A 32 12.60 -18.28 29.44
CA ALA A 32 11.49 -17.35 29.62
C ALA A 32 11.82 -15.89 29.25
N SER A 33 13.08 -15.57 28.95
CA SER A 33 13.54 -14.24 28.53
C SER A 33 13.66 -14.08 27.01
N PHE A 34 13.41 -15.13 26.22
CA PHE A 34 13.27 -15.01 24.77
C PHE A 34 11.82 -14.64 24.42
N SER A 35 11.63 -13.38 24.02
CA SER A 35 10.41 -12.97 23.32
C SER A 35 10.28 -13.77 22.02
N GLU A 36 9.36 -14.73 21.97
CA GLU A 36 8.90 -15.27 20.70
C GLU A 36 8.12 -14.19 19.92
N ALA A 37 8.29 -14.20 18.60
CA ALA A 37 7.44 -13.44 17.69
C ALA A 37 6.07 -14.13 17.60
N GLU A 38 4.98 -13.38 17.76
CA GLU A 38 3.64 -13.97 17.74
C GLU A 38 3.13 -14.16 16.31
N THR A 39 2.33 -15.21 16.09
CA THR A 39 1.62 -15.41 14.82
C THR A 39 0.13 -15.13 14.99
N HIS A 40 -0.32 -14.02 14.41
CA HIS A 40 -1.70 -13.52 14.51
C HIS A 40 -2.54 -14.07 13.35
N TYR A 41 -3.57 -14.85 13.69
CA TYR A 41 -4.49 -15.46 12.73
C TYR A 41 -5.80 -14.68 12.64
N HIS A 42 -6.20 -14.28 11.44
CA HIS A 42 -7.45 -13.58 11.19
C HIS A 42 -8.22 -14.15 9.99
N GLU A 43 -9.54 -14.22 10.10
CA GLU A 43 -10.43 -14.41 8.94
C GLU A 43 -11.08 -13.07 8.56
N PHE A 44 -10.91 -12.68 7.30
CA PHE A 44 -11.48 -11.45 6.73
C PHE A 44 -12.60 -11.86 5.76
N VAL A 45 -13.83 -11.91 6.24
CA VAL A 45 -15.02 -12.20 5.42
C VAL A 45 -15.48 -10.92 4.73
N ILE A 46 -15.11 -10.75 3.46
CA ILE A 46 -15.54 -9.62 2.63
C ILE A 46 -16.97 -9.89 2.15
N GLN A 47 -17.93 -9.07 2.57
CA GLN A 47 -19.36 -9.33 2.33
C GLN A 47 -20.18 -8.03 2.29
N ALA A 48 -21.34 -8.08 1.63
CA ALA A 48 -22.30 -6.99 1.69
C ALA A 48 -23.03 -6.94 3.04
N LYS A 49 -23.09 -5.77 3.68
CA LYS A 49 -23.92 -5.51 4.86
C LYS A 49 -24.65 -4.17 4.77
N PRO A 50 -25.81 -4.01 5.44
CA PRO A 50 -26.47 -2.72 5.58
C PRO A 50 -25.60 -1.73 6.37
N VAL A 51 -25.22 -0.62 5.75
CA VAL A 51 -24.54 0.52 6.39
C VAL A 51 -25.43 1.75 6.23
N LYS A 52 -25.76 2.41 7.34
CA LYS A 52 -26.60 3.63 7.34
C LYS A 52 -25.72 4.88 7.47
N ARG A 53 -25.83 5.81 6.52
CA ARG A 53 -25.19 7.14 6.49
C ARG A 53 -26.10 8.13 5.78
N LEU A 54 -25.97 9.43 6.07
CA LEU A 54 -26.76 10.49 5.42
C LEU A 54 -28.28 10.21 5.41
N CYS A 55 -28.77 9.61 6.50
CA CYS A 55 -30.14 9.10 6.67
C CYS A 55 -30.62 8.01 5.68
N ARG A 56 -29.76 7.46 4.83
CA ARG A 56 -30.03 6.32 3.92
C ARG A 56 -29.30 5.05 4.37
N THR A 57 -29.90 3.89 4.12
CA THR A 57 -29.27 2.58 4.37
C THR A 57 -28.89 1.94 3.05
N HIS A 58 -27.61 1.60 2.90
CA HIS A 58 -27.05 1.06 1.67
C HIS A 58 -26.46 -0.33 1.90
N SER A 59 -26.46 -1.17 0.86
CA SER A 59 -25.81 -2.48 0.90
C SER A 59 -24.35 -2.32 0.50
N THR A 60 -23.50 -2.14 1.50
CA THR A 60 -22.08 -1.76 1.38
C THR A 60 -21.18 -2.99 1.54
N ILE A 61 -20.08 -3.05 0.78
CA ILE A 61 -19.08 -4.11 0.96
C ILE A 61 -18.23 -3.77 2.20
N THR A 62 -18.07 -4.75 3.08
CA THR A 62 -17.47 -4.62 4.41
C THR A 62 -16.57 -5.82 4.71
N VAL A 63 -15.67 -5.68 5.67
CA VAL A 63 -14.91 -6.82 6.23
C VAL A 63 -15.52 -7.19 7.57
N ASN A 64 -15.90 -8.46 7.75
CA ASN A 64 -16.54 -8.98 8.96
C ASN A 64 -17.82 -8.22 9.37
N GLY A 65 -18.42 -7.48 8.43
CA GLY A 65 -19.58 -6.63 8.64
C GLY A 65 -19.29 -5.25 9.24
N LEU A 66 -18.03 -4.87 9.35
CA LEU A 66 -17.58 -3.60 9.92
C LEU A 66 -17.27 -2.56 8.83
N PHE A 67 -17.61 -1.30 9.09
CA PHE A 67 -17.21 -0.13 8.29
C PHE A 67 -16.90 1.08 9.21
N PRO A 68 -15.62 1.51 9.32
CA PRO A 68 -14.42 0.88 8.76
C PRO A 68 -14.22 -0.56 9.25
N GLY A 69 -13.37 -1.32 8.57
CA GLY A 69 -13.02 -2.69 8.92
C GLY A 69 -12.24 -2.81 10.25
N PRO A 70 -11.94 -4.03 10.70
CA PRO A 70 -11.19 -4.25 11.93
C PRO A 70 -9.81 -3.59 11.90
N THR A 71 -9.38 -3.06 13.04
CA THR A 71 -7.98 -2.68 13.26
C THR A 71 -7.18 -3.94 13.52
N LEU A 72 -6.02 -4.05 12.87
CA LEU A 72 -5.01 -5.06 13.15
C LEU A 72 -3.96 -4.42 14.08
N GLU A 73 -3.56 -5.15 15.12
CA GLU A 73 -2.59 -4.68 16.12
C GLU A 73 -1.53 -5.76 16.31
N VAL A 74 -0.26 -5.44 16.03
CA VAL A 74 0.87 -6.39 16.03
C VAL A 74 2.16 -5.71 16.52
N ARG A 75 3.25 -6.46 16.71
CA ARG A 75 4.58 -5.92 17.01
C ARG A 75 5.56 -6.07 15.85
N ASP A 76 6.66 -5.31 15.88
CA ASP A 76 7.82 -5.61 15.05
C ASP A 76 8.36 -7.03 15.35
N GLY A 77 8.52 -7.83 14.30
CA GLY A 77 8.84 -9.25 14.35
C GLY A 77 7.64 -10.21 14.23
N ASP A 78 6.41 -9.78 14.53
CA ASP A 78 5.23 -10.65 14.48
C ASP A 78 4.86 -11.08 13.05
N THR A 79 4.13 -12.19 12.92
CA THR A 79 3.62 -12.71 11.64
C THR A 79 2.10 -12.59 11.57
N LEU A 80 1.58 -12.02 10.48
CA LEU A 80 0.15 -11.99 10.17
C LEU A 80 -0.21 -13.11 9.20
N VAL A 81 -1.27 -13.85 9.51
CA VAL A 81 -1.88 -14.88 8.65
C VAL A 81 -3.36 -14.54 8.48
N ILE A 82 -3.70 -13.92 7.35
CA ILE A 82 -5.03 -13.34 7.10
C ILE A 82 -5.70 -14.06 5.93
N LYS A 83 -6.69 -14.90 6.26
CA LYS A 83 -7.51 -15.60 5.28
C LYS A 83 -8.65 -14.71 4.81
N ALA A 84 -8.49 -14.12 3.64
CA ALA A 84 -9.51 -13.31 2.98
C ALA A 84 -10.53 -14.23 2.29
N ILE A 85 -11.80 -14.17 2.71
CA ILE A 85 -12.91 -14.98 2.18
C ILE A 85 -13.87 -14.04 1.44
N ASN A 86 -13.95 -14.17 0.12
CA ASN A 86 -14.75 -13.26 -0.70
C ASN A 86 -16.19 -13.76 -0.86
N ASN A 87 -17.08 -13.28 0.01
CA ASN A 87 -18.53 -13.45 -0.08
C ASN A 87 -19.23 -12.22 -0.73
N ALA A 88 -18.47 -11.30 -1.35
CA ALA A 88 -19.00 -10.16 -2.09
C ALA A 88 -19.31 -10.52 -3.55
N ARG A 89 -20.13 -9.70 -4.20
CA ARG A 89 -20.48 -9.84 -5.63
C ARG A 89 -19.39 -9.39 -6.61
N TYR A 90 -18.23 -9.00 -6.10
CA TYR A 90 -17.13 -8.41 -6.88
C TYR A 90 -15.87 -9.25 -6.71
N ASN A 91 -14.97 -9.15 -7.69
CA ASN A 91 -13.58 -9.58 -7.56
C ASN A 91 -12.86 -8.66 -6.56
N VAL A 92 -12.11 -9.24 -5.62
CA VAL A 92 -11.46 -8.50 -4.52
C VAL A 92 -9.99 -8.90 -4.37
N THR A 93 -9.13 -7.93 -4.04
CA THR A 93 -7.83 -8.16 -3.41
C THR A 93 -7.67 -7.23 -2.20
N LEU A 94 -6.77 -7.56 -1.27
CA LEU A 94 -6.42 -6.73 -0.12
C LEU A 94 -4.91 -6.41 -0.14
N HIS A 95 -4.57 -5.17 0.19
CA HIS A 95 -3.20 -4.68 0.29
C HIS A 95 -2.92 -4.12 1.69
N TRP A 96 -1.69 -4.33 2.16
CA TRP A 96 -1.19 -3.98 3.49
C TRP A 96 -0.31 -2.72 3.35
N HIS A 97 -0.96 -1.55 3.30
CA HIS A 97 -0.34 -0.32 2.84
C HIS A 97 0.86 0.10 3.68
N GLY A 98 2.03 0.15 3.05
CA GLY A 98 3.30 0.45 3.68
C GLY A 98 4.04 -0.74 4.29
N ILE A 99 3.47 -1.95 4.28
CA ILE A 99 4.24 -3.17 4.62
C ILE A 99 5.21 -3.46 3.47
N ARG A 100 6.49 -3.68 3.78
CA ARG A 100 7.52 -3.93 2.77
C ARG A 100 7.41 -5.29 2.09
N GLN A 101 6.72 -6.27 2.68
CA GLN A 101 6.50 -7.59 2.09
C GLN A 101 7.82 -8.25 1.62
N MET A 102 8.84 -8.29 2.47
CA MET A 102 10.21 -8.64 2.08
C MET A 102 10.28 -9.99 1.35
N ARG A 103 10.65 -9.94 0.07
CA ARG A 103 10.73 -11.05 -0.89
C ARG A 103 9.40 -11.77 -1.16
N ASN A 104 8.28 -11.25 -0.68
CA ASN A 104 6.95 -11.87 -0.76
C ASN A 104 5.91 -10.95 -1.44
N PRO A 105 6.12 -10.55 -2.71
CA PRO A 105 5.13 -9.76 -3.45
C PRO A 105 3.78 -10.48 -3.59
N TRP A 106 3.73 -11.82 -3.45
CA TRP A 106 2.48 -12.59 -3.49
C TRP A 106 1.46 -12.18 -2.42
N ALA A 107 1.93 -11.67 -1.28
CA ALA A 107 1.07 -11.15 -0.22
C ALA A 107 0.80 -9.63 -0.31
N ASP A 108 1.31 -8.94 -1.35
CA ASP A 108 1.18 -7.48 -1.49
C ASP A 108 -0.23 -7.03 -1.94
N GLY A 109 -0.90 -7.77 -2.82
CA GLY A 109 -2.31 -7.52 -3.14
C GLY A 109 -2.75 -6.67 -4.34
N PRO A 110 -1.97 -5.79 -5.01
CA PRO A 110 -2.49 -4.98 -6.12
C PRO A 110 -3.03 -5.85 -7.27
N ASP A 111 -4.32 -5.66 -7.61
CA ASP A 111 -5.06 -6.48 -8.59
C ASP A 111 -4.35 -6.50 -9.94
N ARG A 112 -4.00 -7.70 -10.39
CA ARG A 112 -3.30 -7.99 -11.66
C ARG A 112 -1.86 -7.47 -11.74
N VAL A 113 -1.32 -6.89 -10.66
CA VAL A 113 0.11 -6.64 -10.52
C VAL A 113 0.75 -7.84 -9.84
N THR A 114 0.45 -8.11 -8.57
CA THR A 114 1.08 -9.23 -7.84
C THR A 114 0.25 -10.51 -7.81
N GLN A 115 -1.06 -10.40 -7.88
CA GLN A 115 -1.98 -11.55 -7.90
C GLN A 115 -3.15 -11.32 -8.85
N CYS A 116 -3.83 -12.39 -9.24
CA CYS A 116 -5.19 -12.25 -9.76
C CYS A 116 -6.19 -12.08 -8.59
N PRO A 117 -7.41 -11.58 -8.87
CA PRO A 117 -8.34 -11.26 -7.82
C PRO A 117 -8.99 -12.50 -7.23
N ILE A 118 -9.27 -12.46 -5.93
CA ILE A 118 -10.08 -13.46 -5.25
C ILE A 118 -11.49 -13.35 -5.82
N GLN A 119 -11.94 -14.37 -6.55
CA GLN A 119 -13.28 -14.40 -7.13
C GLN A 119 -14.36 -14.61 -6.05
N PRO A 120 -15.62 -14.21 -6.29
CA PRO A 120 -16.74 -14.54 -5.40
C PRO A 120 -16.81 -16.04 -5.07
N GLY A 121 -17.01 -16.37 -3.79
CA GLY A 121 -17.02 -17.74 -3.27
C GLY A 121 -15.64 -18.40 -3.13
N ARG A 122 -14.54 -17.64 -3.32
CA ARG A 122 -13.16 -18.12 -3.12
C ARG A 122 -12.49 -17.42 -1.93
N SER A 123 -11.35 -17.96 -1.52
CA SER A 123 -10.50 -17.38 -0.48
C SER A 123 -9.04 -17.40 -0.87
N TYR A 124 -8.24 -16.55 -0.23
CA TYR A 124 -6.78 -16.52 -0.33
C TYR A 124 -6.17 -16.14 1.02
N THR A 125 -5.02 -16.72 1.35
CA THR A 125 -4.32 -16.51 2.61
C THR A 125 -3.13 -15.57 2.40
N TYR A 126 -3.22 -14.35 2.93
CA TYR A 126 -2.08 -13.45 3.01
C TYR A 126 -1.25 -13.83 4.24
N GLN A 127 0.02 -14.19 4.03
CA GLN A 127 0.95 -14.50 5.13
C GLN A 127 2.24 -13.69 4.98
N TYR A 128 2.60 -12.93 6.01
CA TYR A 128 3.83 -12.13 6.03
C TYR A 128 4.29 -11.78 7.45
N THR A 129 5.58 -11.51 7.59
CA THR A 129 6.22 -11.11 8.86
C THR A 129 6.52 -9.62 8.83
N ILE A 130 6.38 -8.94 9.97
CA ILE A 130 6.78 -7.55 10.15
C ILE A 130 8.29 -7.50 10.35
N GLU A 131 9.01 -6.78 9.47
CA GLU A 131 10.48 -6.72 9.49
C GLU A 131 10.99 -5.28 9.60
N ASN A 132 11.38 -4.88 10.82
CA ASN A 132 11.92 -3.55 11.15
C ASN A 132 10.95 -2.41 10.78
N GLN A 133 9.68 -2.58 11.13
CA GLN A 133 8.64 -1.55 10.94
C GLN A 133 7.91 -1.30 12.26
N GLU A 134 7.64 -0.03 12.57
CA GLU A 134 6.90 0.40 13.76
C GLU A 134 6.02 1.62 13.40
N GLY A 135 4.91 1.82 14.10
CA GLY A 135 3.99 2.94 13.94
C GLY A 135 2.65 2.59 13.27
N THR A 136 2.00 3.62 12.70
CA THR A 136 0.65 3.51 12.13
C THR A 136 0.69 3.29 10.62
N LEU A 137 0.20 2.14 10.20
CA LEU A 137 -0.13 1.79 8.82
C LEU A 137 -1.63 1.52 8.69
N TRP A 138 -2.06 1.01 7.53
CA TRP A 138 -3.44 0.63 7.27
C TRP A 138 -3.51 -0.46 6.20
N TRP A 139 -4.67 -1.06 6.03
CA TRP A 139 -4.95 -2.02 4.98
C TRP A 139 -6.19 -1.58 4.19
N HIS A 140 -6.24 -1.91 2.91
CA HIS A 140 -7.37 -1.58 2.05
C HIS A 140 -7.53 -2.55 0.89
N ALA A 141 -8.71 -2.58 0.26
CA ALA A 141 -8.85 -3.29 -1.01
C ALA A 141 -7.98 -2.65 -2.11
N HIS A 142 -7.33 -3.46 -2.94
CA HIS A 142 -6.51 -2.94 -4.07
C HIS A 142 -7.04 -3.45 -5.41
N SER A 143 -8.36 -3.38 -5.53
CA SER A 143 -9.16 -3.88 -6.64
C SER A 143 -10.28 -2.90 -6.94
N ARG A 144 -10.03 -1.96 -7.86
CA ARG A 144 -10.93 -0.83 -8.18
C ARG A 144 -11.28 0.00 -6.93
N TRP A 145 -12.36 0.78 -6.99
CA TRP A 145 -12.81 1.69 -5.94
C TRP A 145 -13.43 1.00 -4.70
N LEU A 146 -13.18 -0.30 -4.48
CA LEU A 146 -13.69 -1.00 -3.29
C LEU A 146 -13.12 -0.46 -1.98
N ARG A 147 -11.91 0.14 -2.00
CA ARG A 147 -11.31 0.77 -0.82
C ARG A 147 -12.05 2.00 -0.29
N ALA A 148 -13.05 2.53 -1.01
CA ALA A 148 -13.97 3.51 -0.43
C ALA A 148 -14.74 2.95 0.80
N THR A 149 -14.84 1.62 0.92
CA THR A 149 -15.57 0.95 2.03
C THR A 149 -14.85 -0.26 2.64
N VAL A 150 -13.87 -0.83 1.93
CA VAL A 150 -13.04 -1.95 2.39
C VAL A 150 -11.65 -1.43 2.78
N TYR A 151 -11.52 -0.95 4.03
CA TYR A 151 -10.27 -0.49 4.64
C TYR A 151 -10.31 -0.57 6.17
N GLY A 152 -9.15 -0.56 6.82
CA GLY A 152 -9.02 -0.50 8.28
C GLY A 152 -7.58 -0.17 8.71
N ALA A 153 -7.36 0.09 10.00
CA ALA A 153 -6.03 0.44 10.52
C ALA A 153 -5.14 -0.80 10.72
N LEU A 154 -3.82 -0.59 10.68
CA LEU A 154 -2.79 -1.58 11.01
C LEU A 154 -1.76 -0.90 11.92
N ILE A 155 -1.82 -1.17 13.22
CA ILE A 155 -0.91 -0.60 14.22
C ILE A 155 0.22 -1.58 14.46
N ILE A 156 1.45 -1.10 14.37
CA ILE A 156 2.65 -1.87 14.66
C ILE A 156 3.35 -1.27 15.87
N TYR A 157 3.20 -1.93 17.01
CA TYR A 157 3.89 -1.58 18.24
C TYR A 157 5.38 -1.89 18.16
N PRO A 158 6.20 -1.23 19.00
CA PRO A 158 7.60 -1.61 19.15
C PRO A 158 7.77 -3.09 19.48
N LYS A 159 8.89 -3.64 19.03
CA LYS A 159 9.31 -5.00 19.38
C LYS A 159 9.23 -5.22 20.90
N LEU A 160 8.81 -6.41 21.35
CA LEU A 160 8.65 -6.66 22.78
C LEU A 160 9.99 -6.44 23.52
N GLY A 161 9.95 -5.64 24.59
CA GLY A 161 11.14 -5.19 25.32
C GLY A 161 11.74 -3.86 24.85
N SER A 162 11.38 -3.38 23.64
CA SER A 162 11.76 -2.04 23.16
C SER A 162 10.74 -0.99 23.61
N PRO A 163 11.16 0.15 24.19
CA PRO A 163 10.28 1.28 24.44
C PRO A 163 10.09 2.12 23.18
N TYR A 164 9.01 2.91 23.13
CA TYR A 164 8.93 4.03 22.20
C TYR A 164 10.10 5.02 22.42
N PRO A 165 10.52 5.78 21.38
CA PRO A 165 11.49 6.87 21.52
C PRO A 165 10.93 8.11 22.25
N PHE A 166 9.71 8.02 22.79
CA PHE A 166 8.99 9.04 23.55
C PHE A 166 8.23 8.38 24.72
N SER A 167 7.72 9.17 25.66
CA SER A 167 6.92 8.67 26.78
C SER A 167 5.66 7.96 26.30
N MET A 168 5.43 6.72 26.76
CA MET A 168 4.27 5.92 26.39
C MET A 168 2.95 6.72 26.56
N PRO A 169 2.11 6.83 25.52
CA PRO A 169 0.89 7.62 25.59
C PRO A 169 -0.12 6.98 26.53
N ARG A 170 -0.94 7.82 27.19
CA ARG A 170 -1.98 7.33 28.12
C ARG A 170 -3.10 6.56 27.40
N ARG A 171 -3.34 6.86 26.13
CA ARG A 171 -4.30 6.21 25.22
C ARG A 171 -3.82 6.40 23.78
N GLU A 172 -4.10 5.41 22.95
CA GLU A 172 -3.95 5.46 21.50
C GLU A 172 -5.33 5.22 20.88
N ILE A 173 -5.68 5.96 19.82
CA ILE A 173 -6.99 5.89 19.17
C ILE A 173 -6.78 6.05 17.65
N PRO A 174 -7.09 5.03 16.84
CA PRO A 174 -7.07 5.17 15.38
C PRO A 174 -8.06 6.23 14.89
N VAL A 175 -7.60 7.11 14.02
CA VAL A 175 -8.41 8.13 13.34
C VAL A 175 -8.26 7.93 11.83
N LEU A 176 -9.19 7.20 11.24
CA LEU A 176 -9.26 6.93 9.81
C LEU A 176 -10.08 8.02 9.11
N LEU A 177 -9.46 8.69 8.14
CA LEU A 177 -10.15 9.62 7.25
C LEU A 177 -10.59 8.89 5.98
N GLY A 178 -11.77 9.22 5.45
CA GLY A 178 -12.27 8.60 4.23
C GLY A 178 -13.48 9.33 3.65
N GLU A 179 -14.04 8.80 2.57
CA GLU A 179 -15.15 9.40 1.84
C GLU A 179 -16.38 8.48 1.82
N TRP A 180 -17.56 9.08 1.61
CA TRP A 180 -18.84 8.40 1.48
C TRP A 180 -19.58 8.86 0.22
N TRP A 181 -20.08 7.90 -0.54
CA TRP A 181 -21.06 8.13 -1.60
C TRP A 181 -22.36 7.40 -1.24
N ASP A 182 -23.49 8.07 -1.45
CA ASP A 182 -24.81 7.43 -1.48
C ASP A 182 -25.03 6.63 -2.79
N SER A 183 -24.25 6.93 -3.83
CA SER A 183 -24.09 6.02 -4.96
C SER A 183 -23.07 4.93 -4.63
N ASN A 184 -23.28 3.70 -5.12
CA ASN A 184 -22.27 2.66 -5.04
C ASN A 184 -20.97 3.12 -5.75
N PRO A 185 -19.80 3.17 -5.08
CA PRO A 185 -18.55 3.68 -5.67
C PRO A 185 -18.13 2.96 -6.96
N MET A 186 -18.47 1.67 -7.08
CA MET A 186 -18.21 0.88 -8.29
C MET A 186 -19.06 1.34 -9.49
N ASP A 187 -20.19 2.00 -9.25
CA ASP A 187 -21.08 2.52 -10.29
C ASP A 187 -20.68 3.95 -10.69
N VAL A 188 -20.17 4.74 -9.74
CA VAL A 188 -19.48 6.03 -10.02
C VAL A 188 -18.28 5.80 -10.93
N LEU A 189 -17.43 4.82 -10.61
CA LEU A 189 -16.31 4.39 -11.44
C LEU A 189 -16.76 3.96 -12.85
N ARG A 190 -17.75 3.06 -12.94
CA ARG A 190 -18.25 2.56 -14.24
C ARG A 190 -18.83 3.66 -15.12
N LEU A 191 -19.47 4.67 -14.51
CA LEU A 191 -19.96 5.84 -15.24
C LEU A 191 -18.81 6.69 -15.79
N ALA A 192 -17.78 6.96 -14.98
CA ALA A 192 -16.59 7.70 -15.38
C ALA A 192 -15.81 6.97 -16.50
N ASP A 193 -15.64 5.65 -16.40
CA ASP A 193 -15.03 4.83 -17.46
C ASP A 193 -15.80 4.93 -18.79
N PHE A 194 -17.14 4.87 -18.71
CA PHE A 194 -18.04 4.89 -19.87
C PHE A 194 -18.04 6.26 -20.58
N THR A 195 -18.23 7.35 -19.84
CA THR A 195 -18.26 8.71 -20.43
C THR A 195 -16.86 9.24 -20.73
N GLY A 196 -15.85 8.84 -19.94
CA GLY A 196 -14.54 9.50 -19.86
C GLY A 196 -14.57 10.86 -19.16
N ALA A 197 -15.63 11.17 -18.42
CA ALA A 197 -15.69 12.35 -17.56
C ALA A 197 -14.93 12.12 -16.25
N ALA A 198 -14.73 13.18 -15.46
CA ALA A 198 -14.33 13.05 -14.07
C ALA A 198 -15.43 12.28 -13.29
N PRO A 199 -15.05 11.43 -12.32
CA PRO A 199 -16.04 10.78 -11.45
C PRO A 199 -16.77 11.82 -10.58
N ASN A 200 -17.99 11.48 -10.16
CA ASN A 200 -18.73 12.32 -9.21
C ASN A 200 -17.99 12.39 -7.86
N VAL A 201 -17.88 13.60 -7.31
CA VAL A 201 -17.37 13.83 -5.94
C VAL A 201 -18.20 13.10 -4.89
N SER A 202 -17.61 12.89 -3.71
CA SER A 202 -18.27 12.24 -2.58
C SER A 202 -19.43 13.08 -2.01
N ASP A 203 -20.44 12.40 -1.47
CA ASP A 203 -21.55 13.04 -0.77
C ASP A 203 -21.13 13.53 0.64
N ALA A 204 -20.12 12.89 1.25
CA ALA A 204 -19.52 13.33 2.50
C ALA A 204 -18.08 12.85 2.72
N TYR A 205 -17.26 13.67 3.38
CA TYR A 205 -16.05 13.24 4.08
C TYR A 205 -16.42 12.57 5.41
N THR A 206 -15.56 11.69 5.93
CA THR A 206 -15.81 10.91 7.14
C THR A 206 -14.58 10.77 8.02
N ILE A 207 -14.83 10.70 9.34
CA ILE A 207 -13.85 10.35 10.38
C ILE A 207 -14.31 9.06 11.05
N ASN A 208 -13.48 8.02 11.07
CA ASN A 208 -13.84 6.66 11.46
C ASN A 208 -15.15 6.20 10.80
N GLY A 209 -15.27 6.51 9.51
CA GLY A 209 -16.44 6.23 8.68
C GLY A 209 -17.71 7.01 9.06
N GLN A 210 -17.67 8.01 9.95
CA GLN A 210 -18.81 8.87 10.29
C GLN A 210 -18.69 10.28 9.65
N PRO A 211 -19.73 10.82 9.00
CA PRO A 211 -19.68 12.16 8.38
C PRO A 211 -19.48 13.35 9.34
N GLY A 212 -19.68 13.15 10.65
CA GLY A 212 -19.64 14.22 11.64
C GLY A 212 -20.82 15.21 11.53
N ASP A 213 -20.74 16.29 12.31
CA ASP A 213 -21.86 17.18 12.60
C ASP A 213 -22.31 18.07 11.41
N LEU A 214 -21.69 17.92 10.23
CA LEU A 214 -21.86 18.83 9.09
C LEU A 214 -22.62 18.29 7.83
N TYR A 215 -23.28 17.13 7.83
CA TYR A 215 -24.03 16.61 6.64
C TYR A 215 -25.49 16.17 6.90
N ARG A 216 -26.48 16.56 6.07
CA ARG A 216 -27.94 16.39 6.34
C ARG A 216 -28.32 15.13 7.15
N CYS A 217 -29.11 15.35 8.21
CA CYS A 217 -28.97 14.63 9.49
C CYS A 217 -27.69 15.04 10.27
N SER A 218 -27.29 16.30 10.00
CA SER A 218 -26.16 17.18 10.41
C SER A 218 -26.06 18.34 9.33
N LYS A 219 -25.18 19.38 9.36
CA LYS A 219 -25.24 20.54 8.36
C LYS A 219 -23.94 21.40 8.20
N GLN A 220 -23.46 21.97 7.05
CA GLN A 220 -23.47 21.70 5.58
C GLN A 220 -22.56 22.74 4.83
N VAL A 221 -21.49 22.36 4.09
CA VAL A 221 -20.68 23.24 3.16
C VAL A 221 -20.17 22.48 1.91
N GLY A 222 -19.99 23.13 0.72
CA GLY A 222 -19.50 22.53 -0.54
C GLY A 222 -19.15 23.55 -1.68
N LEU A 223 -18.91 23.10 -2.95
CA LEU A 223 -18.68 23.91 -4.19
C LEU A 223 -19.17 23.18 -5.50
N GLY A 224 -19.25 23.85 -6.67
CA GLY A 224 -20.10 23.46 -7.85
C GLY A 224 -19.49 23.35 -9.29
N LEU A 225 -20.33 23.50 -10.35
CA LEU A 225 -20.16 22.98 -11.75
C LEU A 225 -20.19 24.04 -12.90
N ILE A 226 -19.78 23.67 -14.14
CA ILE A 226 -19.95 24.43 -15.43
C ILE A 226 -20.30 23.49 -16.63
N ASN A 227 -21.01 24.01 -17.67
CA ASN A 227 -21.58 23.29 -18.83
C ASN A 227 -20.72 23.25 -20.13
N CYS A 228 -21.09 22.37 -21.08
CA CYS A 228 -20.48 22.20 -22.42
C CYS A 228 -21.32 22.75 -23.59
N THR A 229 -20.66 23.07 -24.72
CA THR A 229 -21.20 23.85 -25.85
C THR A 229 -21.86 23.06 -26.99
N ASN A 230 -21.83 21.73 -26.99
CA ASN A 230 -22.65 20.90 -27.89
C ASN A 230 -23.13 19.64 -27.12
N PRO A 231 -24.40 19.56 -26.66
CA PRO A 231 -24.68 18.87 -25.39
C PRO A 231 -25.01 17.37 -25.49
N ASN A 232 -25.19 16.83 -26.71
CA ASN A 232 -25.92 15.56 -26.93
C ASN A 232 -25.08 14.41 -27.55
N SER A 233 -23.75 14.42 -27.38
CA SER A 233 -22.92 13.24 -27.66
C SER A 233 -22.61 12.47 -26.37
N PRO A 234 -22.92 11.17 -26.24
CA PRO A 234 -22.61 10.38 -25.04
C PRO A 234 -21.11 10.16 -24.74
N ARG A 235 -20.20 10.76 -25.52
CA ARG A 235 -18.76 10.42 -25.57
C ARG A 235 -17.79 11.56 -25.22
N CYS A 236 -18.30 12.76 -24.93
CA CYS A 236 -17.51 14.01 -24.91
C CYS A 236 -17.95 14.94 -23.76
N GLN A 237 -17.67 14.55 -22.50
CA GLN A 237 -18.08 15.30 -21.30
C GLN A 237 -16.91 15.92 -20.50
N GLY A 238 -15.66 15.72 -20.93
CA GLY A 238 -14.52 16.53 -20.44
C GLY A 238 -14.53 17.94 -21.03
N PRO A 239 -13.80 18.90 -20.44
CA PRO A 239 -13.75 20.29 -20.90
C PRO A 239 -13.48 20.41 -22.41
N ASN A 240 -14.24 21.25 -23.12
CA ASN A 240 -14.20 21.39 -24.58
C ASN A 240 -14.49 20.09 -25.38
N GLY A 241 -15.29 19.16 -24.82
CA GLY A 241 -15.71 17.94 -25.52
C GLY A 241 -14.68 16.81 -25.50
N THR A 242 -13.86 16.75 -24.45
CA THR A 242 -12.73 15.81 -24.32
C THR A 242 -13.06 14.62 -23.39
N ARG A 243 -12.05 13.81 -23.04
CA ARG A 243 -12.10 12.75 -22.01
C ARG A 243 -10.85 12.87 -21.14
N PHE A 244 -10.97 12.58 -19.84
CA PHE A 244 -9.85 12.60 -18.89
C PHE A 244 -8.97 11.36 -19.05
N ALA A 245 -7.66 11.53 -18.83
CA ALA A 245 -6.64 10.48 -18.83
C ALA A 245 -5.45 10.93 -17.97
N ALA A 246 -4.66 9.98 -17.47
CA ALA A 246 -3.46 10.25 -16.68
C ALA A 246 -2.30 9.33 -17.10
N SER A 247 -1.06 9.73 -16.81
CA SER A 247 0.13 9.00 -17.29
C SER A 247 1.38 9.29 -16.46
N ILE A 248 2.38 8.41 -16.55
CA ILE A 248 3.76 8.65 -16.10
C ILE A 248 4.66 8.60 -17.34
N ASN A 249 5.55 9.58 -17.52
CA ASN A 249 6.44 9.70 -18.70
C ASN A 249 5.73 9.52 -20.05
N ASN A 250 4.51 10.08 -20.18
CA ASN A 250 3.62 9.97 -21.36
C ASN A 250 3.06 8.56 -21.66
N VAL A 251 3.11 7.65 -20.68
CA VAL A 251 2.52 6.30 -20.74
C VAL A 251 1.34 6.20 -19.75
N SER A 252 0.15 5.89 -20.26
CA SER A 252 -1.02 5.56 -19.45
C SER A 252 -1.02 4.06 -19.20
N PHE A 253 -0.84 3.64 -17.95
CA PHE A 253 -0.68 2.24 -17.59
C PHE A 253 -1.99 1.46 -17.72
N VAL A 254 -1.90 0.28 -18.35
CA VAL A 254 -3.02 -0.64 -18.46
C VAL A 254 -2.72 -1.90 -17.64
N LEU A 255 -3.57 -2.19 -16.65
CA LEU A 255 -3.52 -3.46 -15.92
C LEU A 255 -3.75 -4.63 -16.91
N PRO A 256 -2.90 -5.68 -16.90
CA PRO A 256 -3.06 -6.81 -17.81
C PRO A 256 -4.39 -7.53 -17.54
N THR A 257 -5.05 -8.10 -18.55
CA THR A 257 -6.40 -8.67 -18.40
C THR A 257 -6.45 -10.18 -18.17
N ARG A 258 -5.37 -10.91 -18.47
CA ARG A 258 -5.34 -12.38 -18.47
C ARG A 258 -4.46 -13.03 -17.41
N ASN A 259 -3.38 -12.38 -16.96
CA ASN A 259 -2.48 -12.89 -15.93
C ASN A 259 -1.99 -11.72 -15.06
N SER A 260 -1.60 -11.96 -13.82
CA SER A 260 -0.90 -10.93 -13.03
C SER A 260 0.54 -10.75 -13.56
N LEU A 261 1.09 -9.55 -13.42
CA LEU A 261 2.48 -9.26 -13.82
C LEU A 261 3.47 -10.18 -13.11
N MET A 262 3.27 -10.41 -11.80
CA MET A 262 4.13 -11.25 -10.98
C MET A 262 4.04 -12.73 -11.35
N GLN A 263 2.84 -13.24 -11.66
CA GLN A 263 2.70 -14.60 -12.19
C GLN A 263 3.38 -14.73 -13.56
N ALA A 264 3.17 -13.77 -14.47
CA ALA A 264 3.77 -13.76 -15.79
C ALA A 264 5.31 -13.70 -15.73
N TYR A 265 5.87 -12.91 -14.81
CA TYR A 265 7.31 -12.87 -14.55
C TYR A 265 7.83 -14.20 -14.01
N TYR A 266 7.22 -14.73 -12.94
CA TYR A 266 7.67 -15.96 -12.29
C TYR A 266 7.58 -17.19 -13.21
N GLN A 267 6.58 -17.23 -14.10
CA GLN A 267 6.37 -18.31 -15.08
C GLN A 267 7.07 -18.05 -16.43
N GLY A 268 7.78 -16.93 -16.60
CA GLY A 268 8.49 -16.59 -17.83
C GLY A 268 7.59 -16.38 -19.05
N GLN A 269 6.36 -15.92 -18.85
CA GLN A 269 5.35 -15.85 -19.91
C GLN A 269 5.56 -14.64 -20.85
N PRO A 270 5.75 -14.85 -22.18
CA PRO A 270 5.95 -13.76 -23.11
C PRO A 270 4.66 -12.97 -23.39
N GLY A 271 4.81 -11.67 -23.68
CA GLY A 271 3.74 -10.81 -24.20
C GLY A 271 2.77 -10.22 -23.18
N VAL A 272 2.95 -10.45 -21.87
CA VAL A 272 2.10 -9.85 -20.82
C VAL A 272 2.53 -8.42 -20.48
N PHE A 273 3.83 -8.14 -20.52
CA PHE A 273 4.40 -6.81 -20.25
C PHE A 273 5.73 -6.63 -20.99
N THR A 274 6.23 -5.40 -21.00
CA THR A 274 7.57 -5.04 -21.50
C THR A 274 8.37 -4.33 -20.40
N THR A 275 9.70 -4.45 -20.41
CA THR A 275 10.61 -3.90 -19.37
C THR A 275 11.32 -2.61 -19.78
N ASP A 276 10.75 -1.92 -20.78
CA ASP A 276 11.28 -0.73 -21.43
C ASP A 276 10.49 0.55 -21.04
N PHE A 277 10.02 0.63 -19.78
CA PHE A 277 9.50 1.90 -19.27
C PHE A 277 10.59 2.98 -19.35
N PRO A 278 10.34 4.15 -19.97
CA PRO A 278 11.39 5.13 -20.18
C PRO A 278 11.81 5.78 -18.85
N PRO A 279 13.12 5.85 -18.51
CA PRO A 279 13.59 6.42 -17.25
C PRO A 279 13.38 7.93 -17.12
N VAL A 280 13.21 8.61 -18.26
CA VAL A 280 12.96 10.05 -18.38
C VAL A 280 11.81 10.26 -19.37
N PRO A 281 11.08 11.39 -19.31
CA PRO A 281 10.10 11.74 -20.33
C PRO A 281 10.71 11.67 -21.74
N PRO A 282 10.06 11.02 -22.72
CA PRO A 282 10.61 10.84 -24.06
C PRO A 282 10.70 12.16 -24.86
N VAL A 283 10.00 13.20 -24.42
CA VAL A 283 10.10 14.57 -24.92
C VAL A 283 10.27 15.48 -23.70
N GLN A 284 11.32 16.32 -23.72
CA GLN A 284 11.51 17.37 -22.72
C GLN A 284 10.80 18.65 -23.19
N PHE A 285 10.11 19.31 -22.26
CA PHE A 285 9.43 20.58 -22.46
C PHE A 285 9.40 21.35 -21.14
N ASP A 286 8.91 22.59 -21.16
CA ASP A 286 8.58 23.32 -19.93
C ASP A 286 7.34 22.69 -19.30
N TYR A 287 7.55 21.74 -18.39
CA TYR A 287 6.50 20.91 -17.80
C TYR A 287 5.47 21.75 -17.04
N THR A 288 5.93 22.81 -16.36
CA THR A 288 5.08 23.68 -15.53
C THR A 288 4.54 24.92 -16.26
N GLY A 289 5.01 25.19 -17.47
CA GLY A 289 4.62 26.36 -18.28
C GLY A 289 3.36 26.15 -19.12
N ASN A 290 3.40 26.57 -20.39
CA ASN A 290 2.28 26.40 -21.33
C ASN A 290 2.51 25.18 -22.24
N VAL A 291 1.93 24.03 -21.86
CA VAL A 291 2.18 22.75 -22.54
C VAL A 291 1.32 22.60 -23.80
N SER A 292 1.97 22.43 -24.95
CA SER A 292 1.32 22.22 -26.25
C SER A 292 0.33 21.05 -26.23
N ARG A 293 -0.87 21.25 -26.81
CA ARG A 293 -1.93 20.23 -26.90
C ARG A 293 -1.51 18.93 -27.57
N GLY A 294 -0.45 18.94 -28.40
CA GLY A 294 0.11 17.72 -28.99
C GLY A 294 0.72 16.76 -27.96
N LEU A 295 1.08 17.25 -26.77
CA LEU A 295 1.66 16.47 -25.66
C LEU A 295 0.61 15.97 -24.66
N TRP A 296 -0.68 16.29 -24.84
CA TRP A 296 -1.76 15.95 -23.91
C TRP A 296 -2.28 14.50 -24.09
N GLN A 297 -1.77 13.74 -25.06
CA GLN A 297 -2.28 12.42 -25.43
C GLN A 297 -1.25 11.31 -25.12
N PRO A 298 -1.32 10.69 -23.93
CA PRO A 298 -0.43 9.59 -23.58
C PRO A 298 -0.79 8.31 -24.32
N VAL A 299 0.22 7.46 -24.54
CA VAL A 299 0.05 6.14 -25.16
C VAL A 299 -0.27 5.11 -24.09
N LYS A 300 -1.28 4.27 -24.32
CA LYS A 300 -1.63 3.18 -23.40
C LYS A 300 -0.65 2.01 -23.53
N ALA A 301 -0.01 1.59 -22.44
CA ALA A 301 0.88 0.44 -22.43
C ALA A 301 1.05 -0.20 -21.03
N THR A 302 1.57 -1.43 -20.99
CA THR A 302 1.93 -2.15 -19.76
C THR A 302 3.46 -2.29 -19.71
N LYS A 303 4.12 -1.21 -19.27
CA LYS A 303 5.58 -1.06 -19.23
C LYS A 303 6.07 -1.04 -17.78
N LEU A 304 7.10 -1.84 -17.48
CA LEU A 304 7.76 -1.91 -16.18
C LEU A 304 9.17 -1.34 -16.29
N TYR A 305 9.69 -0.81 -15.19
CA TYR A 305 11.09 -0.41 -15.11
C TYR A 305 11.91 -1.51 -14.41
N LYS A 306 12.92 -2.04 -15.11
CA LYS A 306 13.74 -3.15 -14.59
C LYS A 306 14.93 -2.64 -13.77
N LEU A 307 15.08 -3.18 -12.56
CA LEU A 307 16.14 -2.86 -11.61
C LEU A 307 16.93 -4.11 -11.23
N LYS A 308 18.24 -3.96 -11.09
CA LYS A 308 19.10 -4.98 -10.46
C LYS A 308 18.92 -4.95 -8.94
N PHE A 309 19.01 -6.11 -8.30
CA PHE A 309 19.07 -6.20 -6.84
C PHE A 309 20.20 -5.31 -6.28
N GLY A 310 19.92 -4.55 -5.21
CA GLY A 310 20.88 -3.63 -4.57
C GLY A 310 21.17 -2.35 -5.36
N ALA A 311 20.45 -2.08 -6.46
CA ALA A 311 20.60 -0.81 -7.18
C ALA A 311 20.11 0.37 -6.32
N ARG A 312 20.94 1.41 -6.18
CA ARG A 312 20.54 2.67 -5.56
C ARG A 312 19.80 3.54 -6.58
N VAL A 313 18.51 3.75 -6.35
CA VAL A 313 17.61 4.44 -7.27
C VAL A 313 17.35 5.85 -6.76
N GLN A 314 17.42 6.83 -7.64
CA GLN A 314 16.84 8.15 -7.43
C GLN A 314 15.71 8.35 -8.45
N ILE A 315 14.54 8.75 -7.96
CA ILE A 315 13.42 9.16 -8.82
C ILE A 315 13.17 10.65 -8.55
N VAL A 316 12.89 11.40 -9.61
CA VAL A 316 12.33 12.75 -9.51
C VAL A 316 10.94 12.70 -10.14
N TYR A 317 9.91 12.86 -9.33
CA TYR A 317 8.58 13.15 -9.84
C TYR A 317 8.55 14.62 -10.25
N GLN A 318 7.99 14.90 -11.42
CA GLN A 318 7.83 16.24 -11.98
C GLN A 318 6.36 16.40 -12.33
N ASP A 319 5.69 17.41 -11.75
CA ASP A 319 4.33 17.75 -12.12
C ASP A 319 4.32 18.44 -13.49
N THR A 320 3.20 18.35 -14.20
CA THR A 320 2.99 19.00 -15.48
C THR A 320 1.70 19.80 -15.47
N SER A 321 1.67 20.97 -16.11
CA SER A 321 0.44 21.77 -16.29
C SER A 321 -0.48 21.24 -17.39
N ILE A 322 -0.34 19.97 -17.80
CA ILE A 322 -1.26 19.31 -18.74
C ILE A 322 -2.64 19.20 -18.07
N ILE A 323 -3.65 19.83 -18.67
CA ILE A 323 -4.97 20.09 -18.06
C ILE A 323 -4.91 21.06 -16.88
N SER A 324 -4.17 20.72 -15.82
CA SER A 324 -3.96 21.54 -14.62
C SER A 324 -2.77 21.03 -13.81
N VAL A 325 -2.13 21.90 -13.03
CA VAL A 325 -1.20 21.48 -11.97
C VAL A 325 -1.96 20.94 -10.76
N GLU A 326 -1.48 19.88 -10.13
CA GLU A 326 -2.20 19.19 -9.05
C GLU A 326 -1.22 18.45 -8.11
N ASP A 327 -1.61 18.24 -6.84
CA ASP A 327 -0.82 17.38 -5.96
C ASP A 327 -1.05 15.91 -6.33
N HIS A 328 0.04 15.16 -6.50
CA HIS A 328 -0.03 13.75 -6.85
C HIS A 328 0.65 12.92 -5.75
N PRO A 329 -0.10 12.31 -4.82
CA PRO A 329 0.46 11.46 -3.77
C PRO A 329 1.00 10.17 -4.37
N MET A 330 2.28 10.14 -4.73
CA MET A 330 2.95 8.98 -5.32
C MET A 330 3.32 7.97 -4.24
N HIS A 331 2.70 6.80 -4.30
CA HIS A 331 2.94 5.65 -3.44
C HIS A 331 3.84 4.61 -4.14
N LEU A 332 4.75 3.98 -3.39
CA LEU A 332 5.56 2.85 -3.84
C LEU A 332 5.34 1.65 -2.91
N HIS A 333 4.87 0.54 -3.48
CA HIS A 333 4.72 -0.73 -2.79
C HIS A 333 6.09 -1.35 -2.46
N GLY A 334 6.16 -2.17 -1.41
CA GLY A 334 7.35 -2.96 -1.07
C GLY A 334 8.55 -2.18 -0.50
N TYR A 335 8.48 -0.84 -0.49
CA TYR A 335 9.59 0.03 -0.10
C TYR A 335 9.13 1.21 0.76
N HIS A 336 10.02 1.60 1.67
CA HIS A 336 10.09 2.98 2.15
C HIS A 336 11.25 3.68 1.43
N PHE A 337 11.06 4.96 1.09
CA PHE A 337 12.04 5.80 0.40
C PHE A 337 12.34 7.05 1.20
N ALA A 338 13.58 7.54 1.11
CA ALA A 338 14.01 8.82 1.64
C ALA A 338 13.56 9.95 0.70
N VAL A 339 12.81 10.93 1.20
CA VAL A 339 12.49 12.16 0.44
C VAL A 339 13.65 13.13 0.59
N VAL A 340 14.48 13.27 -0.45
CA VAL A 340 15.75 14.03 -0.37
C VAL A 340 15.61 15.49 -0.79
N GLY A 341 14.55 15.87 -1.49
CA GLY A 341 14.29 17.29 -1.80
C GLY A 341 13.00 17.50 -2.57
N SER A 342 12.50 18.73 -2.58
CA SER A 342 11.35 19.15 -3.38
C SER A 342 11.49 20.62 -3.79
N GLY A 343 10.74 21.02 -4.81
CA GLY A 343 10.71 22.40 -5.28
C GLY A 343 9.50 22.68 -6.17
N PHE A 344 9.38 23.94 -6.59
CA PHE A 344 8.39 24.38 -7.58
C PHE A 344 9.08 24.64 -8.93
N GLY A 345 8.30 24.62 -10.01
CA GLY A 345 8.79 24.69 -11.38
C GLY A 345 9.37 23.37 -11.89
N ASN A 346 10.21 23.46 -12.93
CA ASN A 346 10.92 22.33 -13.50
C ASN A 346 12.17 22.00 -12.66
N PHE A 347 12.39 20.73 -12.32
CA PHE A 347 13.61 20.26 -11.65
C PHE A 347 14.87 20.57 -12.47
N ASN A 348 15.85 21.24 -11.86
CA ASN A 348 17.14 21.49 -12.48
C ASN A 348 18.22 20.53 -11.92
N PRO A 349 18.67 19.53 -12.70
CA PRO A 349 19.64 18.52 -12.25
C PRO A 349 21.03 19.09 -11.96
N GLN A 350 21.33 20.33 -12.36
CA GLN A 350 22.62 20.99 -12.08
C GLN A 350 22.61 21.76 -10.75
N THR A 351 21.45 22.27 -10.30
CA THR A 351 21.37 23.18 -9.14
C THR A 351 20.59 22.63 -7.96
N ASP A 352 19.56 21.83 -8.19
CA ASP A 352 18.69 21.36 -7.12
C ASP A 352 19.25 20.20 -6.28
N PRO A 353 20.06 19.26 -6.83
CA PRO A 353 20.73 18.25 -6.01
C PRO A 353 21.66 18.82 -4.92
N ALA A 354 22.16 20.04 -5.08
CA ALA A 354 22.97 20.73 -4.07
C ALA A 354 22.14 21.16 -2.84
N LYS A 355 20.81 21.18 -2.94
CA LYS A 355 19.87 21.53 -1.86
C LYS A 355 19.29 20.29 -1.17
N PHE A 356 19.68 19.08 -1.57
CA PHE A 356 19.09 17.85 -1.04
C PHE A 356 19.45 17.66 0.44
N ASN A 357 18.45 17.26 1.24
CA ASN A 357 18.71 16.69 2.55
C ASN A 357 19.29 15.28 2.38
N LEU A 358 20.58 15.16 2.70
CA LEU A 358 21.33 13.91 2.67
C LEU A 358 21.79 13.45 4.07
N ILE A 359 21.29 14.09 5.13
CA ILE A 359 21.66 13.81 6.52
C ILE A 359 20.51 13.05 7.21
N ASP A 360 19.32 13.64 7.23
CA ASP A 360 18.12 13.11 7.90
C ASP A 360 16.83 13.21 7.05
N PRO A 361 16.86 12.82 5.75
CA PRO A 361 15.67 12.87 4.91
C PRO A 361 14.53 12.00 5.47
N PRO A 362 13.28 12.49 5.52
CA PRO A 362 12.17 11.72 6.06
C PRO A 362 11.88 10.49 5.18
N TYR A 363 11.81 9.33 5.82
CA TYR A 363 11.38 8.10 5.17
C TYR A 363 9.86 8.02 5.08
N ARG A 364 9.35 7.65 3.90
CA ARG A 364 7.93 7.57 3.56
C ARG A 364 7.67 6.41 2.60
N ASN A 365 6.43 5.94 2.53
CA ASN A 365 5.93 5.07 1.45
C ASN A 365 5.10 5.84 0.40
N THR A 366 4.67 7.06 0.74
CA THR A 366 3.81 7.92 -0.09
C THR A 366 4.25 9.36 0.08
N ILE A 367 4.36 10.12 -1.02
CA ILE A 367 4.71 11.55 -0.99
C ILE A 367 3.92 12.33 -2.04
N GLY A 368 3.32 13.46 -1.63
CA GLY A 368 2.71 14.42 -2.55
C GLY A 368 3.79 15.09 -3.40
N ASN A 369 3.59 15.10 -4.72
CA ASN A 369 4.38 15.90 -5.64
C ASN A 369 3.77 17.30 -5.73
N PRO A 370 4.46 18.38 -5.31
CA PRO A 370 3.87 19.71 -5.22
C PRO A 370 3.23 20.17 -6.53
N PRO A 371 2.03 20.81 -6.51
CA PRO A 371 1.40 21.34 -7.71
C PRO A 371 2.34 22.28 -8.47
N GLY A 372 2.60 21.98 -9.73
CA GLY A 372 3.53 22.73 -10.58
C GLY A 372 4.97 22.65 -10.09
N GLY A 373 5.37 21.54 -9.48
CA GLY A 373 6.68 21.34 -8.87
C GLY A 373 7.24 19.94 -9.06
N TRP A 374 8.22 19.60 -8.23
CA TRP A 374 8.92 18.33 -8.27
C TRP A 374 9.27 17.84 -6.86
N VAL A 375 9.43 16.52 -6.73
CA VAL A 375 9.98 15.89 -5.51
C VAL A 375 10.94 14.76 -5.90
N ALA A 376 12.11 14.76 -5.25
CA ALA A 376 13.17 13.78 -5.43
C ALA A 376 13.17 12.78 -4.26
N ILE A 377 13.14 11.50 -4.58
CA ILE A 377 13.19 10.40 -3.62
C ILE A 377 14.36 9.45 -3.92
N ARG A 378 14.85 8.73 -2.90
CA ARG A 378 15.86 7.68 -3.03
C ARG A 378 15.48 6.42 -2.26
N PHE A 379 15.77 5.26 -2.85
CA PHE A 379 15.69 3.96 -2.18
C PHE A 379 16.75 3.01 -2.74
N GLU A 380 16.99 1.90 -2.05
CA GLU A 380 17.80 0.79 -2.55
C GLU A 380 16.86 -0.34 -2.98
N ALA A 381 17.07 -0.91 -4.18
CA ALA A 381 16.26 -1.99 -4.72
C ALA A 381 16.63 -3.34 -4.08
N ASP A 382 16.46 -3.44 -2.76
CA ASP A 382 16.83 -4.56 -1.89
C ASP A 382 15.74 -5.65 -1.75
N ASN A 383 14.58 -5.46 -2.39
CA ASN A 383 13.41 -6.31 -2.26
C ASN A 383 13.00 -6.87 -3.64
N PRO A 384 13.30 -8.16 -3.93
CA PRO A 384 13.08 -8.76 -5.25
C PRO A 384 11.59 -9.01 -5.50
N GLY A 385 11.14 -8.83 -6.74
CA GLY A 385 9.73 -8.99 -7.11
C GLY A 385 9.22 -7.90 -8.04
N ILE A 386 7.89 -7.81 -8.15
CA ILE A 386 7.21 -6.74 -8.88
C ILE A 386 6.48 -5.84 -7.89
N TRP A 387 6.79 -4.54 -7.93
CA TRP A 387 6.32 -3.55 -6.97
C TRP A 387 5.63 -2.40 -7.68
N MET A 388 4.35 -2.17 -7.37
CA MET A 388 3.57 -1.11 -7.98
C MET A 388 4.01 0.26 -7.48
N MET A 389 4.07 1.24 -8.38
CA MET A 389 4.24 2.65 -8.05
C MET A 389 3.11 3.44 -8.73
N HIS A 390 2.32 4.18 -7.96
CA HIS A 390 1.12 4.84 -8.48
C HIS A 390 0.72 6.09 -7.71
N CYS A 391 -0.05 6.98 -8.35
CA CYS A 391 -0.74 8.03 -7.61
C CYS A 391 -1.86 7.42 -6.75
N HIS A 392 -1.95 7.85 -5.50
CA HIS A 392 -2.89 7.33 -4.51
C HIS A 392 -4.30 7.95 -4.61
N LEU A 393 -4.57 8.75 -5.65
CA LEU A 393 -5.91 9.19 -6.07
C LEU A 393 -6.52 8.12 -7.00
N ASP A 394 -7.68 7.59 -6.63
CA ASP A 394 -8.28 6.41 -7.27
C ASP A 394 -8.80 6.66 -8.69
N SER A 395 -9.10 7.91 -9.02
CA SER A 395 -9.32 8.39 -10.39
C SER A 395 -8.05 8.24 -11.23
N HIS A 396 -6.91 8.72 -10.72
CA HIS A 396 -5.65 8.80 -11.47
C HIS A 396 -5.04 7.42 -11.65
N LEU A 397 -5.07 6.59 -10.61
CA LEU A 397 -4.72 5.17 -10.69
C LEU A 397 -5.52 4.47 -11.81
N ASN A 398 -6.85 4.63 -11.82
CA ASN A 398 -7.71 4.01 -12.84
C ASN A 398 -7.48 4.58 -14.25
N TRP A 399 -7.12 5.86 -14.37
CA TRP A 399 -6.72 6.49 -15.64
C TRP A 399 -5.31 6.11 -16.11
N GLY A 400 -4.54 5.38 -15.31
CA GLY A 400 -3.22 4.86 -15.69
C GLY A 400 -2.02 5.66 -15.16
N LEU A 401 -2.19 6.48 -14.12
CA LEU A 401 -1.08 7.13 -13.40
C LEU A 401 -0.36 6.13 -12.47
N SER A 402 0.24 5.11 -13.09
CA SER A 402 0.97 4.05 -12.41
C SER A 402 2.06 3.44 -13.30
N MET A 403 2.92 2.63 -12.69
CA MET A 403 3.88 1.72 -13.32
C MET A 403 4.22 0.63 -12.29
N ALA A 404 5.08 -0.34 -12.64
CA ALA A 404 5.67 -1.25 -11.65
C ALA A 404 7.16 -1.47 -11.88
N PHE A 405 7.93 -1.54 -10.79
CA PHE A 405 9.34 -1.94 -10.84
C PHE A 405 9.42 -3.45 -10.90
N LEU A 406 10.29 -3.98 -11.76
CA LEU A 406 10.71 -5.38 -11.74
C LEU A 406 12.12 -5.40 -11.13
N VAL A 407 12.22 -5.83 -9.88
CA VAL A 407 13.49 -5.96 -9.15
C VAL A 407 13.95 -7.41 -9.27
N GLU A 408 15.09 -7.61 -9.93
CA GLU A 408 15.67 -8.93 -10.13
C GLU A 408 16.05 -9.61 -8.82
N ASN A 409 16.13 -10.95 -8.83
CA ASN A 409 16.77 -11.70 -7.78
C ASN A 409 18.27 -11.32 -7.69
N GLY A 410 18.81 -11.26 -6.47
CA GLY A 410 20.24 -11.22 -6.21
C GLY A 410 20.89 -12.62 -6.28
N VAL A 411 22.03 -12.77 -5.60
CA VAL A 411 22.84 -13.99 -5.64
C VAL A 411 22.38 -15.04 -4.62
N GLY A 412 22.00 -14.59 -3.42
CA GLY A 412 21.63 -15.48 -2.32
C GLY A 412 20.14 -15.83 -2.26
N LYS A 413 19.79 -16.95 -1.60
CA LYS A 413 18.38 -17.33 -1.33
C LYS A 413 17.58 -16.21 -0.64
N LEU A 414 18.22 -15.44 0.24
CA LEU A 414 17.64 -14.28 0.93
C LEU A 414 17.56 -13.01 0.06
N GLN A 415 18.05 -13.06 -1.17
CA GLN A 415 17.96 -11.98 -2.16
C GLN A 415 17.03 -12.37 -3.32
N SER A 416 16.29 -13.48 -3.19
CA SER A 416 15.35 -13.99 -4.19
C SER A 416 13.92 -14.00 -3.67
N VAL A 417 12.97 -13.79 -4.59
CA VAL A 417 11.53 -13.93 -4.35
C VAL A 417 11.23 -15.31 -3.76
N GLN A 418 10.32 -15.37 -2.79
CA GLN A 418 9.74 -16.61 -2.29
C GLN A 418 8.89 -17.30 -3.39
N PRO A 419 8.75 -18.64 -3.38
CA PRO A 419 7.83 -19.32 -4.28
C PRO A 419 6.37 -18.87 -4.02
N PRO A 420 5.48 -18.88 -5.02
CA PRO A 420 4.08 -18.54 -4.82
C PRO A 420 3.39 -19.52 -3.86
N PRO A 421 2.43 -19.06 -3.04
CA PRO A 421 1.63 -19.93 -2.18
C PRO A 421 0.70 -20.82 -3.02
N LEU A 422 0.34 -21.99 -2.46
CA LEU A 422 -0.45 -23.01 -3.15
C LEU A 422 -1.91 -22.57 -3.43
N ASP A 423 -2.43 -21.62 -2.64
CA ASP A 423 -3.78 -21.05 -2.78
C ASP A 423 -3.80 -19.72 -3.55
N LEU A 424 -2.69 -19.35 -4.23
CA LEU A 424 -2.62 -18.14 -5.06
C LEU A 424 -3.80 -18.10 -6.06
N PRO A 425 -4.60 -17.00 -6.11
CA PRO A 425 -5.77 -16.94 -6.98
C PRO A 425 -5.40 -17.09 -8.44
N GLN A 426 -6.08 -18.04 -9.09
CA GLN A 426 -5.89 -18.31 -10.51
C GLN A 426 -6.42 -17.14 -11.37
N CYS A 427 -5.75 -16.96 -12.51
CA CYS A 427 -6.18 -16.11 -13.60
C CYS A 427 -6.90 -16.96 -14.68
#